data_AF-A0A961J7H7-F1
#
_entry.id   AF-A0A961J7H7-F1
#
_cell.length_a   1.000
_cell.length_b   1.000
_cell.length_c   1.000
_cell.angle_alpha   90.00
_cell.angle_beta   90.00
_cell.angle_gamma   90.00
#
_symmetry.space_group_name_H-M   'P 1'
#
loop_
_entity.id
_entity.type
_entity.pdbx_description
1 polymer ?
#
loop_
_entity_poly.entity_id
_entity_poly.type
_entity_poly.pdbx_seq_one_letter_code
_entity_poly.pdbx_strand_id
1 'polypeptide(L)' 'MFALNVLTYAAFARDKRRARKGGRRVPERTLLGLALVGGWPAAKLAQHWLRHKTYKQPFAVYLNLVPVVWAVAALAVWLV' A
#
# COMPACT_ATOMS: atom_id res chain seq x y z
N MET A 1 6.53 14.57 -2.39
CA MET A 1 6.22 13.29 -1.71
C MET A 1 4.88 13.25 -0.97
N PHE A 2 4.37 14.35 -0.40
CA PHE A 2 3.05 14.35 0.27
C PHE A 2 1.86 13.99 -0.63
N ALA A 3 1.86 14.47 -1.88
CA ALA A 3 0.78 14.17 -2.83
C ALA A 3 0.58 12.65 -3.05
N LEU A 4 1.65 11.88 -3.17
CA LEU A 4 1.59 10.41 -3.33
C LEU A 4 1.01 9.73 -2.08
N ASN A 5 1.39 10.18 -0.89
CA ASN A 5 0.85 9.66 0.37
C ASN A 5 -0.66 9.93 0.48
N VAL A 6 -1.10 11.15 0.17
CA VAL A 6 -2.53 11.51 0.14
C VAL A 6 -3.28 10.69 -0.90
N LEU A 7 -2.72 10.53 -2.11
CA LEU A 7 -3.33 9.73 -3.18
C LEU A 7 -3.49 8.25 -2.75
N THR A 8 -2.46 7.69 -2.12
CA THR A 8 -2.44 6.31 -1.63
C THR A 8 -3.49 6.11 -0.55
N TYR A 9 -3.56 7.00 0.44
CA TYR A 9 -4.61 6.95 1.47
C TYR A 9 -6.01 7.07 0.86
N ALA A 10 -6.20 8.00 -0.08
CA ALA A 10 -7.47 8.21 -0.77
C ALA A 10 -7.92 6.99 -1.58
N ALA A 11 -6.98 6.26 -2.20
CA ALA A 11 -7.25 5.02 -2.92
C ALA A 11 -7.79 3.93 -1.99
N PHE A 12 -7.15 3.72 -0.84
CA PHE A 12 -7.61 2.78 0.19
C PHE A 12 -8.98 3.20 0.77
N ALA A 13 -9.19 4.49 1.04
CA ALA A 13 -10.46 5.00 1.53
C ALA A 13 -11.59 4.82 0.50
N ARG A 14 -11.28 5.04 -0.79
CA ARG A 14 -12.23 4.84 -1.89
C ARG A 14 -12.58 3.36 -2.05
N ASP A 15 -11.61 2.46 -1.92
CA ASP A 15 -11.88 1.02 -1.96
C ASP A 15 -12.82 0.59 -0.83
N LYS A 16 -12.58 1.02 0.42
CA LYS A 16 -13.48 0.74 1.54
C LYS A 16 -14.89 1.28 1.31
N ARG A 17 -15.04 2.49 0.74
CA ARG A 17 -16.34 3.05 0.37
C ARG A 17 -17.04 2.23 -0.70
N ARG A 18 -16.32 1.76 -1.73
CA ARG A 18 -16.87 0.90 -2.78
C ARG A 18 -17.28 -0.47 -2.25
N ALA A 19 -16.49 -1.06 -1.35
CA ALA A 19 -16.83 -2.32 -0.70
C ALA A 19 -18.14 -2.25 0.10
N ARG A 20 -18.42 -1.10 0.75
CA ARG A 20 -19.70 -0.86 1.45
C ARG A 20 -20.89 -0.64 0.52
N LYS A 21 -20.66 -0.04 -0.65
CA LYS A 21 -21.69 0.25 -1.66
C LYS A 21 -21.92 -0.89 -2.66
N GLY A 22 -21.32 -2.07 -2.45
CA GLY A 22 -21.38 -3.18 -3.41
C GLY A 22 -20.70 -2.91 -4.75
N GLY A 23 -19.85 -1.88 -4.83
CA GLY A 23 -19.21 -1.47 -6.07
C GLY A 23 -17.94 -2.28 -6.40
N ARG A 24 -17.43 -2.10 -7.61
CA ARG A 24 -16.18 -2.68 -8.11
C ARG A 24 -15.00 -2.32 -7.19
N ARG A 25 -14.39 -3.34 -6.55
CA ARG A 25 -13.19 -3.19 -5.72
C ARG A 25 -11.97 -2.82 -6.57
N VAL A 26 -11.05 -2.06 -5.99
CA VAL A 26 -9.77 -1.69 -6.60
C VAL A 26 -8.87 -2.92 -6.60
N PRO A 27 -8.18 -3.23 -7.72
CA PRO A 27 -7.23 -4.34 -7.75
C PRO A 27 -6.12 -4.14 -6.72
N GLU A 28 -5.75 -5.21 -6.02
CA GLU A 28 -4.68 -5.20 -5.02
C GLU A 28 -3.34 -4.74 -5.62
N ARG A 29 -3.09 -5.09 -6.89
CA ARG A 29 -1.89 -4.68 -7.64
C ARG A 29 -1.72 -3.17 -7.72
N THR A 30 -2.82 -2.42 -7.90
CA THR A 30 -2.77 -0.95 -7.98
C THR A 30 -2.39 -0.33 -6.64
N LEU A 31 -2.93 -0.87 -5.54
CA LEU A 31 -2.64 -0.40 -4.18
C LEU A 31 -1.19 -0.71 -3.80
N LEU A 32 -0.69 -1.90 -4.16
CA LEU A 32 0.70 -2.29 -3.95
C LEU A 32 1.67 -1.47 -4.80
N GLY A 33 1.32 -1.15 -6.05
CA GLY A 33 2.12 -0.27 -6.90
C GLY A 33 2.29 1.12 -6.31
N LEU A 34 1.20 1.72 -5.79
CA LEU A 34 1.28 3.01 -5.09
C LEU A 34 2.18 2.95 -3.86
N ALA A 35 2.12 1.86 -3.10
CA ALA A 35 3.02 1.65 -1.97
C ALA A 35 4.48 1.54 -2.42
N LEU A 36 4.74 0.80 -3.50
CA LEU A 36 6.09 0.52 -4.03
C LEU A 36 6.79 1.76 -4.60
N VAL A 37 6.04 2.72 -5.16
CA VAL A 37 6.57 3.99 -5.68
C VAL A 37 6.95 4.97 -4.54
N GLY A 38 6.54 4.70 -3.30
CA GLY A 38 6.87 5.54 -2.14
C GLY A 38 5.66 5.93 -1.28
N GLY A 39 4.46 5.43 -1.60
CA GLY A 39 3.26 5.59 -0.79
C GLY A 39 3.14 4.60 0.38
N TRP A 40 4.16 3.76 0.62
CA TRP A 40 4.14 2.71 1.65
C TRP A 40 3.71 3.20 3.05
N PRO A 41 4.25 4.30 3.61
CA PRO A 41 3.87 4.72 4.96
C PRO A 41 2.38 5.11 5.03
N ALA A 42 1.87 5.82 4.02
CA ALA A 42 0.44 6.13 3.95
C ALA A 42 -0.44 4.91 3.68
N ALA A 43 0.03 3.95 2.86
CA ALA A 43 -0.66 2.69 2.63
C ALA A 43 -0.80 1.88 3.92
N LYS A 44 0.26 1.81 4.74
CA LYS A 44 0.26 1.10 6.02
C LYS A 44 -0.65 1.79 7.04
N LEU A 45 -0.59 3.11 7.12
CA LEU A 45 -1.48 3.90 7.97
C LEU A 45 -2.94 3.71 7.55
N ALA A 46 -3.23 3.78 6.25
CA ALA A 46 -4.56 3.54 5.70
C ALA A 46 -5.04 2.10 5.99
N GLN A 47 -4.18 1.10 5.84
CA GLN A 47 -4.50 -0.29 6.16
C GLN A 47 -4.92 -0.46 7.63
N HIS A 48 -4.18 0.16 8.55
CA HIS A 48 -4.47 0.10 9.99
C HIS A 48 -5.77 0.85 10.34
N TRP A 49 -5.89 2.12 9.93
CA TRP A 49 -7.06 2.96 10.23
C TRP A 49 -8.35 2.45 9.59
N LEU A 50 -8.27 1.98 8.34
CA LEU A 50 -9.43 1.49 7.62
C LEU A 50 -9.70 0.02 7.94
N ARG A 51 -8.87 -0.65 8.76
CA ARG A 51 -8.90 -2.09 9.03
C ARG A 51 -9.08 -2.90 7.75
N HIS A 52 -8.42 -2.45 6.69
CA HIS A 52 -8.64 -2.94 5.34
C HIS A 52 -7.74 -4.15 5.10
N LYS A 53 -8.33 -5.36 4.98
CA LYS A 53 -7.62 -6.61 4.69
C LYS A 53 -6.34 -6.84 5.51
N THR A 54 -6.39 -6.52 6.81
CA THR A 54 -5.26 -6.75 7.73
C THR A 54 -4.94 -8.23 7.92
N TYR A 55 -5.95 -9.10 7.80
CA TYR A 55 -5.83 -10.55 8.04
C TYR A 55 -5.87 -11.41 6.77
N LYS A 56 -6.44 -10.91 5.66
CA LYS A 56 -6.53 -11.70 4.41
C LYS A 56 -5.23 -11.56 3.62
N GLN A 57 -4.35 -12.53 3.82
CA GLN A 57 -3.22 -12.86 2.94
C GLN A 57 -3.73 -13.05 1.50
N PRO A 58 -3.00 -12.62 0.47
CA PRO A 58 -1.56 -12.26 0.48
C PRO A 58 -1.24 -10.75 0.56
N PHE A 59 -2.24 -9.87 0.62
CA PHE A 59 -2.05 -8.42 0.48
C PHE A 59 -1.13 -7.80 1.56
N ALA A 60 -1.37 -8.13 2.84
CA ALA A 60 -0.59 -7.56 3.94
C ALA A 60 0.89 -7.96 3.88
N VAL A 61 1.20 -9.17 3.38
CA VAL A 61 2.58 -9.62 3.19
C VAL A 61 3.26 -8.81 2.10
N TYR A 62 2.64 -8.64 0.93
CA TYR A 62 3.23 -7.81 -0.12
C TYR A 62 3.46 -6.38 0.31
N LEU A 63 2.53 -5.78 1.07
CA LEU A 63 2.72 -4.43 1.58
C LEU A 63 3.91 -4.36 2.55
N ASN A 64 4.14 -5.38 3.38
CA ASN A 64 5.27 -5.42 4.30
C ASN A 64 6.62 -5.65 3.60
N LEU A 65 6.64 -6.27 2.43
CA LEU A 65 7.85 -6.51 1.66
C LEU A 65 8.40 -5.25 0.98
N VAL A 66 7.56 -4.26 0.66
CA VAL A 66 7.99 -3.01 -0.01
C VAL A 66 9.21 -2.34 0.67
N PRO A 67 9.22 -2.04 1.98
CA PRO A 67 10.38 -1.42 2.63
C PRO A 67 11.60 -2.34 2.65
N VAL A 68 11.39 -3.67 2.68
CA VAL A 68 12.49 -4.65 2.61
C VAL A 68 13.17 -4.58 1.24
N VAL A 69 12.39 -4.50 0.16
CA VAL A 69 12.93 -4.34 -1.20
C VAL A 69 13.73 -3.04 -1.33
N TRP A 70 13.22 -1.94 -0.76
CA TRP A 70 13.94 -0.66 -0.75
C TRP A 70 15.25 -0.73 0.05
N ALA A 71 15.24 -1.40 1.21
CA ALA A 71 16.43 -1.58 2.03
C ALA A 71 17.50 -2.45 1.34
N VAL A 72 17.11 -3.56 0.71
CA VAL A 72 18.03 -4.43 -0.05
C VAL A 72 18.61 -3.70 -1.25
N ALA A 73 17.80 -2.93 -1.98
CA ALA A 73 18.27 -2.12 -3.11
C ALA A 73 19.28 -1.05 -2.65
N ALA A 74 18.99 -0.36 -1.53
CA ALA A 74 19.90 0.64 -0.96
C ALA A 74 21.22 0.01 -0.51
N LEU A 75 21.17 -1.17 0.13
CA LEU A 75 22.37 -1.91 0.53
C LEU A 75 23.22 -2.35 -0.67
N ALA A 76 22.58 -2.86 -1.73
CA ALA A 76 23.26 -3.26 -2.95
C ALA A 76 23.95 -2.07 -3.64
N VAL A 77 23.31 -0.91 -3.67
CA VAL A 77 23.91 0.33 -4.19
C VAL A 77 25.08 0.80 -3.32
N TRP A 78 24.99 0.65 -2.00
CA TRP A 78 26.06 1.06 -1.09
C TRP A 78 27.30 0.15 -1.15
N LEU A 79 27.13 -1.11 -1.56
CA LEU A 79 28.21 -2.10 -1.68
C LEU A 79 28.95 -2.05 -3.02
N VAL A 80 28.49 -1.24 -3.99
CA VAL A 80 29.09 -1.03 -5.32
C VAL A 80 29.85 0.27 -5.34
#